data_AF-A0A928JGU2-F1
#
_entry.id   AF-A0A928JGU2-F1
#
_cell.length_a   1.000
_cell.length_b   1.000
_cell.length_c   1.000
_cell.angle_alpha   90.00
_cell.angle_beta   90.00
_cell.angle_gamma   90.00
#
_symmetry.space_group_name_H-M   'P 1'
#
loop_
_entity.id
_entity.type
_entity.pdbx_description
1 polymer ?
#
loop_
_entity_poly.entity_id
_entity_poly.type
_entity_poly.pdbx_seq_one_letter_code
_entity_poly.pdbx_strand_id
1 'polypeptide(L)'
;MKRASLIILAILLSLSQISCSPEESVSTTPNDAPESAAPEPDAETADSTLDENGFKKDALPEGLSLGGSTVTFYVRGDTLESEFINENTGEVLEDALYFRDLNVEERLDANLEYFANTSADF
;
A
#
# COMPACT_ATOMS: atom_id res chain seq x y z
N MET A 1 -3.37 -27.23 -44.47
CA MET A 1 -3.10 -27.38 -43.03
C MET A 1 -2.53 -26.12 -42.35
N LYS A 2 -1.72 -25.27 -43.01
CA LYS A 2 -1.21 -24.02 -42.39
C LYS A 2 -2.24 -22.88 -42.28
N ARG A 3 -3.31 -22.88 -43.10
CA ARG A 3 -4.39 -21.86 -43.05
C ARG A 3 -5.48 -22.18 -42.01
N ALA A 4 -5.68 -23.45 -41.66
CA ALA A 4 -6.63 -23.84 -40.62
C ALA A 4 -6.12 -23.49 -39.20
N SER A 5 -4.80 -23.55 -39.00
CA SER A 5 -4.17 -23.21 -37.72
C SER A 5 -4.23 -21.71 -37.37
N LEU A 6 -4.28 -20.83 -38.37
CA LEU A 6 -4.41 -19.38 -38.15
C LEU A 6 -5.83 -18.95 -37.75
N ILE A 7 -6.85 -19.69 -38.22
CA ILE A 7 -8.25 -19.38 -37.94
C ILE A 7 -8.60 -19.72 -36.48
N ILE A 8 -8.03 -20.81 -35.94
CA ILE A 8 -8.26 -21.23 -34.56
C ILE A 8 -7.65 -20.24 -33.56
N LEU A 9 -6.47 -19.68 -33.87
CA LEU A 9 -5.81 -18.67 -33.02
C LEU A 9 -6.58 -17.33 -32.99
N ALA A 10 -7.24 -16.96 -34.10
CA ALA A 10 -8.04 -15.73 -34.18
C ALA A 10 -9.38 -15.80 -33.41
N ILE A 11 -9.95 -17.00 -33.23
CA ILE A 11 -11.21 -17.21 -32.50
C ILE A 11 -10.99 -17.22 -30.98
N LEU A 12 -9.81 -17.64 -30.51
CA LEU A 12 -9.47 -17.66 -29.08
C LEU A 12 -9.19 -16.27 -28.48
N LEU A 13 -8.87 -15.28 -29.33
CA LEU A 13 -8.52 -13.92 -28.88
C LEU A 13 -9.73 -12.98 -28.70
N SER A 14 -10.95 -13.40 -29.07
CA SER A 14 -12.14 -12.54 -29.08
C SER A 14 -13.10 -12.73 -27.90
N LEU A 15 -12.79 -13.59 -26.92
CA LEU A 15 -13.66 -13.84 -25.76
C LEU A 15 -13.35 -13.01 -24.49
N SER A 16 -12.43 -12.05 -24.53
CA SER A 16 -12.00 -11.30 -23.33
C SER A 16 -12.73 -9.97 -23.08
N GLN A 17 -13.80 -9.63 -23.80
CA GLN A 17 -14.44 -8.31 -23.72
C GLN A 17 -15.88 -8.34 -23.20
N ILE A 18 -16.19 -9.21 -22.23
CA ILE A 18 -17.45 -9.14 -21.45
C ILE A 18 -17.09 -9.38 -19.98
N SER A 19 -16.58 -8.34 -19.31
CA SER A 19 -16.60 -8.24 -17.85
C SER A 19 -16.38 -6.80 -17.41
N CYS A 20 -17.34 -5.92 -17.75
CA CYS A 20 -17.75 -4.78 -16.91
C CYS A 20 -19.00 -4.17 -17.54
N SER A 21 -20.18 -4.56 -17.08
CA SER A 21 -21.41 -3.80 -17.32
C SER A 21 -21.74 -3.09 -16.00
N PRO A 22 -21.73 -1.75 -15.92
CA PRO A 22 -22.45 -1.05 -14.89
C PRO A 22 -23.94 -1.09 -15.29
N GLU A 23 -24.71 -1.98 -14.67
CA GLU A 23 -26.17 -1.94 -14.75
C GLU A 23 -26.65 -0.74 -13.91
N GLU A 24 -26.86 0.39 -14.58
CA GLU A 24 -27.73 1.45 -14.08
C GLU A 24 -29.16 1.20 -14.57
N SER A 25 -30.10 1.37 -13.65
CA SER A 25 -31.57 1.53 -13.82
C SER A 25 -32.45 0.28 -13.92
N VAL A 26 -33.17 -0.01 -12.83
CA VAL A 26 -34.63 -0.20 -12.90
C VAL A 26 -35.29 0.68 -11.84
N SER A 27 -36.01 1.68 -12.35
CA SER A 27 -37.03 2.45 -11.67
C SER A 27 -38.27 1.59 -11.43
N THR A 28 -38.86 1.68 -10.24
CA THR A 28 -40.30 1.42 -10.04
C THR A 28 -40.82 2.41 -9.00
N THR A 29 -41.61 3.37 -9.46
CA THR A 29 -42.30 4.43 -8.68
C THR A 29 -43.80 4.10 -8.58
N PRO A 30 -44.65 4.70 -7.71
CA PRO A 30 -44.49 5.30 -6.37
C PRO A 30 -45.39 4.62 -5.30
N ASN A 31 -45.12 4.84 -4.00
CA ASN A 31 -46.23 4.99 -3.04
C ASN A 31 -45.83 5.94 -1.90
N ASP A 32 -46.57 7.05 -1.80
CA ASP A 32 -46.49 8.04 -0.73
C ASP A 32 -47.06 7.45 0.58
N ALA A 33 -46.27 7.50 1.64
CA ALA A 33 -46.75 7.59 3.02
C ALA A 33 -45.66 8.26 3.88
N PRO A 34 -45.99 9.20 4.78
CA PRO A 34 -44.99 9.95 5.52
C PRO A 34 -44.50 9.11 6.70
N GLU A 35 -43.27 8.62 6.62
CA GLU A 35 -42.61 7.98 7.76
C GLU A 35 -41.71 9.00 8.48
N SER A 36 -42.00 9.10 9.78
CA SER A 36 -41.46 10.04 10.74
C SER A 36 -39.93 10.02 10.79
N ALA A 37 -39.30 11.20 10.76
CA ALA A 37 -37.88 11.35 11.00
C ALA A 37 -37.53 10.83 12.41
N ALA A 38 -36.91 9.66 12.47
CA ALA A 38 -36.17 9.21 13.63
C ALA A 38 -34.89 10.07 13.77
N PRO A 39 -34.50 10.49 14.98
CA PRO A 39 -33.24 11.19 15.16
C PRO A 39 -32.09 10.27 14.76
N GLU A 40 -31.18 10.77 13.92
CA GLU A 40 -29.93 10.07 13.62
C GLU A 40 -29.20 9.79 14.94
N PRO A 41 -28.70 8.56 15.16
CA PRO A 41 -27.76 8.34 16.24
C PRO A 41 -26.54 9.19 15.93
N ASP A 42 -26.25 10.12 16.84
CA ASP A 42 -24.99 10.84 16.92
C ASP A 42 -23.88 9.79 16.88
N ALA A 43 -23.23 9.66 15.72
CA ALA A 43 -22.10 8.78 15.56
C ALA A 43 -20.94 9.44 16.30
N GLU A 44 -20.90 9.25 17.62
CA GLU A 44 -19.67 9.35 18.39
C GLU A 44 -18.67 8.45 17.68
N THR A 45 -17.75 9.07 16.95
CA THR A 45 -16.65 8.41 16.27
C THR A 45 -15.82 7.74 17.36
N ALA A 46 -16.12 6.47 17.64
CA ALA A 46 -15.25 5.65 18.46
C ALA A 46 -13.90 5.64 17.75
N ASP A 47 -12.91 6.32 18.34
CA ASP A 47 -11.55 6.36 17.82
C ASP A 47 -11.04 4.92 17.75
N SER A 48 -11.07 4.34 16.55
CA SER A 48 -10.64 2.97 16.34
C SER A 48 -9.16 2.90 16.66
N THR A 49 -8.73 1.91 17.45
CA THR A 49 -7.29 1.65 17.67
C THR A 49 -6.58 1.22 16.38
N LEU A 50 -7.32 1.09 15.28
CA LEU A 50 -6.87 0.67 13.97
C LEU A 50 -6.89 1.85 12.99
N ASP A 51 -5.95 1.88 12.05
CA ASP A 51 -5.93 2.78 10.90
C ASP A 51 -6.88 2.31 9.78
N GLU A 52 -6.90 3.05 8.67
CA GLU A 52 -7.75 2.77 7.50
C GLU A 52 -7.48 1.40 6.84
N ASN A 53 -6.31 0.81 7.09
CA ASN A 53 -5.90 -0.49 6.56
C ASN A 53 -6.09 -1.62 7.58
N GLY A 54 -6.63 -1.31 8.77
CA GLY A 54 -6.84 -2.28 9.84
C GLY A 54 -5.59 -2.60 10.68
N PHE A 55 -4.50 -1.83 10.53
CA PHE A 55 -3.32 -1.96 11.39
C PHE A 55 -3.49 -1.13 12.65
N LYS A 56 -2.87 -1.57 13.75
CA LYS A 56 -2.89 -0.80 14.99
C LYS A 56 -2.21 0.55 14.76
N LYS A 57 -2.89 1.65 15.10
CA LYS A 57 -2.30 3.00 15.11
C LYS A 57 -1.05 2.98 16.00
N ASP A 58 0.02 3.60 15.53
CA ASP A 58 1.19 3.81 16.38
C ASP A 58 0.89 4.83 17.49
N ALA A 59 1.76 4.87 18.49
CA ALA A 59 1.65 5.76 19.65
C ALA A 59 2.77 6.81 19.65
N LEU A 60 3.26 7.20 18.46
CA LEU A 60 4.28 8.24 18.37
C LEU A 60 3.67 9.60 18.76
N PRO A 61 4.40 10.44 19.51
CA PRO A 61 3.95 11.79 19.83
C PRO A 61 3.61 12.59 18.57
N GLU A 62 2.54 13.36 18.61
CA GLU A 62 2.20 14.28 17.52
C GLU A 62 3.34 15.27 17.27
N GLY A 63 3.72 15.45 16.00
CA GLY A 63 4.79 16.35 15.61
C GLY A 63 6.20 15.93 16.05
N LEU A 64 6.41 14.66 16.44
CA LEU A 64 7.75 14.13 16.69
C LEU A 64 8.64 14.35 15.44
N SER A 65 9.74 15.06 15.62
CA SER A 65 10.80 15.25 14.64
C SER A 65 12.15 15.02 15.31
N LEU A 66 13.09 14.44 14.57
CA LEU A 66 14.48 14.22 14.96
C LEU A 66 15.40 15.33 14.41
N GLY A 67 14.84 16.41 13.85
CA GLY A 67 15.56 17.62 13.45
C GLY A 67 16.59 17.40 12.33
N GLY A 68 16.31 16.49 11.40
CA GLY A 68 17.21 16.09 10.32
C GLY A 68 18.38 15.20 10.77
N SER A 69 18.34 14.65 11.99
CA SER A 69 19.43 13.82 12.52
C SER A 69 19.62 12.54 11.70
N THR A 70 20.87 12.08 11.58
CA THR A 70 21.17 10.74 11.03
C THR A 70 21.01 9.68 12.12
N VAL A 71 20.21 8.65 11.83
CA VAL A 71 20.07 7.44 12.63
C VAL A 71 20.87 6.34 11.97
N THR A 72 22.05 6.04 12.53
CA THR A 72 22.93 5.00 12.02
C THR A 72 22.63 3.64 12.67
N PHE A 73 22.26 2.67 11.85
CA PHE A 73 22.08 1.27 12.23
C PHE A 73 23.37 0.51 12.01
N TYR A 74 24.00 0.10 13.10
CA TYR A 74 25.14 -0.81 13.06
C TYR A 74 24.66 -2.25 12.91
N VAL A 75 24.90 -2.82 11.73
CA VAL A 75 24.54 -4.20 11.40
C VAL A 75 25.80 -5.06 11.26
N ARG A 76 25.68 -6.36 11.51
CA ARG A 76 26.80 -7.29 11.42
C ARG A 76 27.09 -7.59 9.94
N GLY A 77 28.19 -7.10 9.41
CA GLY A 77 28.57 -7.15 7.99
C GLY A 77 29.30 -8.39 7.51
N ASP A 78 29.87 -9.19 8.41
CA ASP A 78 30.61 -10.41 8.06
C ASP A 78 29.73 -11.54 7.46
N THR A 79 28.41 -11.38 7.50
CA THR A 79 27.43 -12.35 7.00
C THR A 79 26.33 -11.71 6.13
N LEU A 80 26.50 -10.45 5.71
CA LEU A 80 25.51 -9.79 4.86
C LEU A 80 25.70 -10.19 3.40
N GLU A 81 24.88 -11.13 2.94
CA GLU A 81 24.51 -11.19 1.53
C GLU A 81 23.24 -10.35 1.37
N SER A 82 23.38 -9.12 0.87
CA SER A 82 22.22 -8.29 0.57
C SER A 82 21.61 -8.74 -0.75
N GLU A 83 20.58 -9.56 -0.69
CA GLU A 83 19.83 -10.02 -1.87
C GLU A 83 18.98 -8.90 -2.50
N PHE A 84 18.73 -7.83 -1.75
CA PHE A 84 17.92 -6.68 -2.18
C PHE A 84 18.60 -5.39 -1.75
N ILE A 85 18.40 -4.32 -2.53
CA ILE A 85 18.84 -2.96 -2.21
C ILE A 85 17.62 -2.07 -2.01
N ASN A 86 17.74 -1.05 -1.16
CA ASN A 86 16.66 -0.09 -0.88
C ASN A 86 16.69 1.07 -1.89
N GLU A 87 16.66 0.75 -3.18
CA GLU A 87 16.63 1.71 -4.27
C GLU A 87 15.30 1.66 -5.02
N ASN A 88 14.90 2.78 -5.63
CA ASN A 88 13.74 2.84 -6.50
C ASN A 88 14.12 2.35 -7.91
N THR A 89 14.07 1.04 -8.11
CA THR A 89 14.52 0.35 -9.33
C THR A 89 13.35 -0.07 -10.23
N GLY A 90 12.12 -0.04 -9.71
CA GLY A 90 10.93 -0.58 -10.35
C GLY A 90 10.65 -2.04 -9.98
N GLU A 91 11.53 -2.68 -9.20
CA GLU A 91 11.32 -4.01 -8.64
C GLU A 91 10.53 -3.91 -7.34
N VAL A 92 9.46 -4.71 -7.22
CA VAL A 92 8.46 -4.56 -6.14
C VAL A 92 9.07 -4.61 -4.74
N LEU A 93 10.07 -5.46 -4.52
CA LEU A 93 10.71 -5.61 -3.21
C LEU A 93 11.65 -4.43 -2.89
N GLU A 94 12.44 -4.00 -3.86
CA GLU A 94 13.40 -2.90 -3.68
C GLU A 94 12.67 -1.57 -3.51
N ASP A 95 11.65 -1.33 -4.34
CA ASP A 95 10.77 -0.17 -4.22
C ASP A 95 10.06 -0.14 -2.86
N ALA A 96 9.57 -1.29 -2.38
CA ALA A 96 8.94 -1.37 -1.06
C ALA A 96 9.92 -1.02 0.08
N LEU A 97 11.19 -1.44 -0.03
CA LEU A 97 12.24 -1.06 0.92
C LEU A 97 12.56 0.44 0.84
N TYR A 98 12.70 0.97 -0.38
CA TYR A 98 12.94 2.39 -0.62
C TYR A 98 11.82 3.27 -0.04
N PHE A 99 10.55 3.00 -0.38
CA PHE A 99 9.42 3.78 0.11
C PHE A 99 9.19 3.60 1.62
N ARG A 100 9.50 2.42 2.18
CA ARG A 100 9.49 2.24 3.64
C ARG A 100 10.45 3.22 4.31
N ASP A 101 11.69 3.28 3.84
CA ASP A 101 12.71 4.13 4.43
C ASP A 101 12.35 5.61 4.25
N LEU A 102 11.95 6.01 3.03
CA LEU A 102 11.50 7.37 2.73
C LEU A 102 10.33 7.83 3.62
N ASN A 103 9.32 6.96 3.81
CA ASN A 103 8.18 7.29 4.66
C ASN A 103 8.58 7.51 6.13
N VAL A 104 9.59 6.77 6.62
CA VAL A 104 10.12 6.95 7.98
C VAL A 104 10.94 8.23 8.08
N GLU A 105 11.81 8.49 7.10
CA GLU A 105 12.65 9.69 7.02
C GLU A 105 11.81 10.97 6.96
N GLU A 106 10.81 11.02 6.09
CA GLU A 106 9.90 12.16 5.94
C GLU A 106 9.07 12.39 7.22
N ARG A 107 8.54 11.30 7.81
CA ARG A 107 7.69 11.41 8.99
C ARG A 107 8.46 11.85 10.23
N LEU A 108 9.67 11.33 10.42
CA LEU A 108 10.48 11.60 11.61
C LEU A 108 11.47 12.74 11.41
N ASP A 109 11.55 13.32 10.22
CA ASP A 109 12.56 14.34 9.87
C ASP A 109 13.96 13.85 10.24
N ALA A 110 14.39 12.77 9.59
CA ALA A 110 15.62 12.06 9.87
C ALA A 110 16.25 11.49 8.60
N ASN A 111 17.51 11.06 8.69
CA ASN A 111 18.20 10.30 7.64
C ASN A 111 18.57 8.92 8.18
N LEU A 112 18.20 7.84 7.50
CA LEU A 112 18.56 6.48 7.89
C LEU A 112 19.87 6.07 7.22
N GLU A 113 20.81 5.57 8.02
CA GLU A 113 22.09 5.07 7.52
C GLU A 113 22.32 3.66 8.03
N TYR A 114 22.71 2.73 7.16
CA TYR A 114 23.03 1.36 7.56
C TYR A 114 24.52 1.12 7.41
N PHE A 115 25.20 0.91 8.53
CA PHE A 115 26.63 0.63 8.56
C PHE A 115 26.90 -0.85 8.89
N ALA A 116 27.46 -1.57 7.93
CA ALA A 116 27.84 -2.96 8.09
C ALA A 116 29.21 -3.08 8.77
N ASN A 117 29.23 -3.27 10.09
CA ASN A 117 30.45 -3.55 10.85
C ASN A 117 30.97 -4.96 10.55
N THR A 118 32.23 -5.06 10.17
CA THR A 118 32.96 -6.31 10.05
C THR A 118 33.81 -6.56 11.28
N SER A 119 34.33 -7.78 11.44
CA SER A 119 35.30 -8.09 12.50
C SER A 119 36.59 -7.28 12.43
N ALA A 120 36.83 -6.54 11.34
CA ALA A 120 37.99 -5.67 11.17
C ALA A 120 37.77 -4.25 11.73
N ASP A 121 36.53 -3.89 12.07
CA ASP A 121 36.16 -2.57 12.59
C ASP A 121 36.22 -2.49 14.14
N PHE A 122 36.60 -3.59 14.81
CA PHE A 122 36.79 -3.73 16.27
C PHE A 122 38.19 -4.24 16.61
#